data_AF-A0A1G1H118-F1
#
_entry.id   AF-A0A1G1H118-F1
#
_cell.length_a   1.000
_cell.length_b   1.000
_cell.length_c   1.000
_cell.angle_alpha   90.00
_cell.angle_beta   90.00
_cell.angle_gamma   90.00
#
_symmetry.space_group_name_H-M   'P 1'
#
loop_
_entity.id
_entity.type
_entity.pdbx_description
1 polymer ?
#
loop_
_entity_poly.entity_id
_entity_poly.type
_entity_poly.pdbx_seq_one_letter_code
_entity_poly.pdbx_strand_id
1 'polypeptide(L)'
;MNLMTYRFLCVLVSSFCLFSSMAAAQGYRGDVTVAVMKDKVVALPAGGGGVEESLGLSEAVIVTEARGQTVFAQTSKRLLGFSSELRRWTEVPLDAEEHLGRHHVLPRLILAQSDRRVYGFQEGRGQWTAESLGAREAVKQLRGRGHVAVVITSERAMAFSSYTGGIFSIPWSTDEQVLSVEDSNDACMVRTSTRMLVFRSQSTAWMEVK
;
A
#
# COMPACT_ATOMS: atom_id res chain seq x y z
N MET A 1 -47.31 72.89 17.32
CA MET A 1 -46.71 72.52 18.62
C MET A 1 -46.74 71.00 18.72
N ASN A 2 -45.64 70.40 19.16
CA ASN A 2 -45.31 68.95 19.24
C ASN A 2 -44.55 68.34 18.05
N LEU A 3 -43.23 68.41 18.20
CA LEU A 3 -42.24 67.45 17.70
C LEU A 3 -42.61 66.03 18.15
N MET A 4 -42.46 65.02 17.29
CA MET A 4 -41.89 63.73 17.69
C MET A 4 -41.40 62.90 16.50
N THR A 5 -40.08 62.89 16.39
CA THR A 5 -39.15 61.93 15.78
C THR A 5 -39.58 60.47 15.96
N TYR A 6 -39.40 59.59 14.95
CA TYR A 6 -38.95 58.19 15.05
C TYR A 6 -38.68 57.67 13.63
N ARG A 7 -37.43 57.74 13.15
CA ARG A 7 -36.43 56.66 13.09
C ARG A 7 -36.68 55.62 11.98
N PHE A 8 -35.80 55.70 10.98
CA PHE A 8 -35.43 54.66 10.02
C PHE A 8 -35.28 53.28 10.68
N LEU A 9 -35.87 52.25 10.06
CA LEU A 9 -35.34 50.89 10.12
C LEU A 9 -35.70 50.13 8.83
N CYS A 10 -34.85 50.26 7.81
CA CYS A 10 -34.83 49.32 6.69
C CYS A 10 -34.22 48.00 7.18
N VAL A 11 -35.06 46.99 7.38
CA VAL A 11 -34.59 45.63 7.64
C VAL A 11 -34.23 44.98 6.30
N LEU A 12 -32.93 45.00 5.97
CA LEU A 12 -32.35 44.19 4.91
C LEU A 12 -32.27 42.75 5.41
N VAL A 13 -33.22 41.90 4.99
CA VAL A 13 -33.12 40.45 5.19
C VAL A 13 -32.12 39.92 4.16
N SER A 14 -30.84 39.90 4.53
CA SER A 14 -29.80 39.20 3.77
C SER A 14 -30.01 37.70 3.93
N SER A 15 -30.70 37.10 2.97
CA SER A 15 -30.83 35.64 2.83
C SER A 15 -29.45 35.06 2.51
N PHE A 16 -28.71 34.70 3.54
CA PHE A 16 -27.41 34.04 3.42
C PHE A 16 -27.67 32.59 3.01
N CYS A 17 -27.74 32.34 1.70
CA CYS A 17 -27.73 30.99 1.16
C CYS A 17 -26.35 30.38 1.45
N LEU A 18 -26.23 29.72 2.60
CA LEU A 18 -25.17 28.74 2.84
C LEU A 18 -25.44 27.54 1.93
N PHE A 19 -25.01 27.66 0.67
CA PHE A 19 -24.72 26.50 -0.16
C PHE A 19 -23.47 25.85 0.43
N SER A 20 -23.66 25.10 1.52
CA SER A 20 -22.71 24.07 1.90
C SER A 20 -22.73 23.07 0.75
N SER A 21 -21.82 23.22 -0.22
CA SER A 21 -21.39 22.12 -1.06
C SER A 21 -20.80 21.08 -0.13
N MET A 22 -21.65 20.24 0.46
CA MET A 22 -21.24 18.92 0.86
C MET A 22 -20.97 18.18 -0.45
N ALA A 23 -19.77 18.37 -0.99
CA ALA A 23 -19.17 17.37 -1.83
C ALA A 23 -19.04 16.14 -0.93
N ALA A 24 -20.05 15.27 -0.97
CA ALA A 24 -19.89 13.91 -0.50
C ALA A 24 -18.78 13.32 -1.36
N ALA A 25 -17.55 13.34 -0.83
CA ALA A 25 -16.52 12.43 -1.31
C ALA A 25 -17.13 11.05 -1.11
N GLN A 26 -17.64 10.47 -2.19
CA GLN A 26 -17.95 9.05 -2.26
C GLN A 26 -16.61 8.33 -2.14
N GLY A 27 -16.09 8.24 -0.91
CA GLY A 27 -15.02 7.31 -0.58
C GLY A 27 -15.47 5.95 -1.08
N TYR A 28 -14.61 5.30 -1.85
CA TYR A 28 -14.95 4.02 -2.44
C TYR A 28 -15.25 3.06 -1.28
N ARG A 29 -16.31 2.25 -1.40
CA ARG A 29 -16.71 1.29 -0.38
C ARG A 29 -15.51 0.37 -0.09
N GLY A 30 -14.81 0.62 1.01
CA GLY A 30 -13.58 -0.08 1.38
C GLY A 30 -12.34 0.78 1.62
N ASP A 31 -12.40 2.11 1.47
CA ASP A 31 -11.26 2.96 1.85
C ASP A 31 -11.01 2.94 3.37
N VAL A 32 -9.75 2.74 3.75
CA VAL A 32 -9.27 2.76 5.13
C VAL A 32 -8.43 4.01 5.34
N THR A 33 -8.64 4.68 6.47
CA THR A 33 -7.73 5.74 6.95
C THR A 33 -6.86 5.20 8.09
N VAL A 34 -5.64 5.70 8.24
CA VAL A 34 -4.72 5.32 9.32
C VAL A 34 -4.44 6.52 10.22
N ALA A 35 -4.43 6.29 11.53
CA ALA A 35 -4.04 7.27 12.53
C ALA A 35 -2.95 6.69 13.43
N VAL A 36 -1.96 7.52 13.76
CA VAL A 36 -0.90 7.17 14.71
C VAL A 36 -1.18 7.89 16.03
N MET A 37 -1.18 7.12 17.12
CA MET A 37 -1.28 7.61 18.49
C MET A 37 0.02 7.28 19.24
N LYS A 38 0.13 7.76 20.49
CA LYS A 38 1.37 7.63 21.28
C LYS A 38 1.88 6.19 21.39
N ASP A 39 0.97 5.23 21.56
CA ASP A 39 1.27 3.85 21.89
C ASP A 39 0.55 2.85 20.98
N LYS A 40 -0.05 3.31 19.87
CA LYS A 40 -0.79 2.46 18.94
C LYS A 40 -0.88 3.06 17.54
N VAL A 41 -1.12 2.20 16.56
CA VAL A 41 -1.63 2.57 15.24
C VAL A 41 -3.07 2.11 15.11
N VAL A 42 -3.91 2.94 14.49
CA VAL A 42 -5.35 2.69 14.36
C VAL A 42 -5.75 2.74 12.89
N ALA A 43 -6.31 1.65 12.39
CA ALA A 43 -6.98 1.60 11.09
C ALA A 43 -8.45 1.95 11.28
N LEU A 44 -8.98 2.82 10.42
CA LEU A 44 -10.36 3.30 10.43
C LEU A 44 -11.01 2.93 9.09
N PRO A 45 -11.58 1.72 8.95
CA PRO A 45 -12.33 1.32 7.77
C PRO A 45 -13.66 2.09 7.69
N ALA A 46 -14.09 2.46 6.48
CA ALA A 46 -15.35 3.19 6.27
C ALA A 46 -16.61 2.52 6.89
N GLY A 47 -16.58 1.21 7.15
CA GLY A 47 -17.72 0.40 7.58
C GLY A 47 -17.74 -0.04 9.06
N GLY A 48 -17.08 0.64 9.99
CA GLY A 48 -17.24 0.32 11.41
C GLY A 48 -16.25 1.02 12.34
N GLY A 49 -16.06 0.47 13.55
CA GLY A 49 -15.12 1.00 14.54
C GLY A 49 -13.65 0.87 14.11
N GLY A 50 -12.78 1.67 14.72
CA GLY A 50 -11.35 1.58 14.51
C GLY A 50 -10.78 0.26 15.02
N VAL A 51 -9.73 -0.22 14.35
CA VAL A 51 -8.97 -1.41 14.73
C VAL A 51 -7.58 -0.96 15.13
N GLU A 52 -7.25 -1.19 16.39
CA GLU A 52 -5.99 -0.75 16.99
C GLU A 52 -4.95 -1.87 16.95
N GLU A 53 -3.69 -1.50 16.82
CA GLU A 53 -2.52 -2.33 17.07
C GLU A 53 -1.58 -1.59 18.02
N SER A 54 -1.32 -2.18 19.18
CA SER A 54 -0.47 -1.59 20.20
C SER A 54 1.00 -1.63 19.79
N LEU A 55 1.72 -0.53 20.04
CA LEU A 55 3.16 -0.44 19.86
C LEU A 55 3.87 -0.92 21.13
N GLY A 56 4.97 -1.65 20.95
CA GLY A 56 5.83 -2.05 22.04
C GLY A 56 6.58 -0.87 22.67
N LEU A 57 7.21 -1.10 23.82
CA LEU A 57 8.03 -0.09 24.49
C LEU A 57 9.13 0.42 23.55
N SER A 58 9.23 1.74 23.44
CA SER A 58 10.16 2.46 22.55
C SER A 58 10.05 2.07 21.06
N GLU A 59 8.96 1.43 20.64
CA GLU A 59 8.66 1.22 19.23
C GLU A 59 8.09 2.53 18.66
N ALA A 60 8.68 3.01 17.57
CA ALA A 60 8.24 4.22 16.90
C ALA A 60 7.68 3.88 15.52
N VAL A 61 6.58 4.52 15.14
CA VAL A 61 6.08 4.47 13.76
C VAL A 61 6.96 5.36 12.90
N ILE A 62 7.50 4.80 11.82
CA ILE A 62 8.38 5.47 10.87
C ILE A 62 7.57 6.01 9.69
N VAL A 63 6.70 5.17 9.12
CA VAL A 63 5.84 5.55 8.00
C VAL A 63 4.51 4.81 8.08
N THR A 64 3.47 5.45 7.57
CA THR A 64 2.16 4.84 7.33
C THR A 64 1.65 5.23 5.95
N GLU A 65 1.04 4.30 5.24
CA GLU A 65 0.36 4.56 3.97
C GLU A 65 -0.91 3.71 3.90
N ALA A 66 -2.01 4.31 3.43
CA ALA A 66 -3.28 3.63 3.25
C ALA A 66 -3.75 3.78 1.81
N ARG A 67 -4.24 2.68 1.22
CA ARG A 67 -4.81 2.68 -0.12
C ARG A 67 -5.88 1.61 -0.23
N GLY A 68 -7.10 2.04 -0.60
CA GLY A 68 -8.25 1.13 -0.65
C GLY A 68 -8.42 0.40 0.69
N GLN A 69 -8.48 -0.92 0.63
CA GLN A 69 -8.71 -1.81 1.77
C GLN A 69 -7.46 -2.15 2.57
N THR A 70 -6.30 -1.61 2.17
CA THR A 70 -5.00 -1.98 2.73
C THR A 70 -4.36 -0.80 3.44
N VAL A 71 -3.77 -1.07 4.61
CA VAL A 71 -2.88 -0.11 5.29
C VAL A 71 -1.53 -0.77 5.54
N PHE A 72 -0.47 -0.03 5.25
CA PHE A 72 0.89 -0.32 5.63
C PHE A 72 1.31 0.59 6.78
N ALA A 73 1.98 0.04 7.78
CA ALA A 73 2.79 0.80 8.70
C ALA A 73 4.15 0.14 8.88
N GLN A 74 5.21 0.94 8.79
CA GLN A 74 6.55 0.54 9.21
C GLN A 74 6.80 1.09 10.60
N THR A 75 7.31 0.25 11.48
CA THR A 75 7.83 0.69 12.78
C THR A 75 9.34 0.45 12.85
N SER A 76 9.96 0.89 13.95
CA SER A 76 11.37 0.57 14.23
C SER A 76 11.66 -0.92 14.48
N LYS A 77 10.64 -1.79 14.51
CA LYS A 77 10.79 -3.21 14.85
C LYS A 77 10.10 -4.18 13.89
N ARG A 78 9.06 -3.75 13.18
CA ARG A 78 8.21 -4.63 12.37
C ARG A 78 7.52 -3.87 11.25
N LEU A 79 7.04 -4.63 10.28
CA LEU A 79 6.07 -4.17 9.30
C LEU A 79 4.68 -4.62 9.75
N LEU A 80 3.70 -3.74 9.58
CA LEU A 80 2.30 -3.97 9.89
C LEU A 80 1.48 -3.82 8.61
N GLY A 81 0.64 -4.82 8.36
CA GLY A 81 -0.29 -4.86 7.24
C GLY A 81 -1.70 -4.98 7.81
N PHE A 82 -2.57 -4.04 7.47
CA PHE A 82 -3.98 -4.10 7.83
C PHE A 82 -4.79 -4.68 6.68
N SER A 83 -5.68 -5.62 7.01
CA SER A 83 -6.73 -6.12 6.13
C SER A 83 -8.06 -5.52 6.55
N SER A 84 -8.71 -4.78 5.66
CA SER A 84 -10.07 -4.29 5.90
C SER A 84 -11.09 -5.43 5.86
N GLU A 85 -10.88 -6.43 5.00
CA GLU A 85 -11.75 -7.59 4.90
C GLU A 85 -11.79 -8.37 6.22
N LEU A 86 -10.62 -8.62 6.80
CA LEU A 86 -10.48 -9.37 8.06
C LEU A 86 -10.54 -8.49 9.31
N ARG A 87 -10.57 -7.16 9.13
CA ARG A 87 -10.55 -6.16 10.21
C ARG A 87 -9.45 -6.41 11.24
N ARG A 88 -8.23 -6.70 10.77
CA ARG A 88 -7.09 -6.98 11.66
C ARG A 88 -5.78 -6.43 11.12
N TRP A 89 -4.89 -6.14 12.05
CA TRP A 89 -3.47 -5.96 11.77
C TRP A 89 -2.78 -7.33 11.75
N THR A 90 -1.72 -7.44 10.96
CA THR A 90 -0.82 -8.58 10.96
C THR A 90 0.60 -8.07 10.79
N GLU A 91 1.51 -8.64 11.56
CA GLU A 91 2.88 -8.19 11.62
C GLU A 91 3.85 -9.16 10.94
N VAL A 92 5.00 -8.61 10.54
CA VAL A 92 6.22 -9.38 10.31
C VAL A 92 7.40 -8.62 10.93
N PRO A 93 8.21 -9.26 11.79
CA PRO A 93 9.34 -8.59 12.42
C PRO A 93 10.43 -8.24 11.40
N LEU A 94 11.13 -7.14 11.66
CA LEU A 94 12.38 -6.79 10.98
C LEU A 94 13.55 -7.31 11.82
N ASP A 95 14.62 -7.77 11.18
CA ASP A 95 15.86 -8.09 11.90
C ASP A 95 16.48 -6.77 12.45
N ALA A 96 17.29 -6.85 13.52
CA ALA A 96 17.79 -5.66 14.23
C ALA A 96 18.58 -4.65 13.35
N GLU A 97 19.25 -5.15 12.32
CA GLU A 97 20.04 -4.36 11.36
C GLU A 97 19.38 -4.30 9.97
N GLU A 98 18.12 -4.70 9.86
CA GLU A 98 17.37 -4.69 8.61
C GLU A 98 16.74 -3.33 8.37
N HIS A 99 17.05 -2.74 7.21
CA HIS A 99 16.61 -1.39 6.87
C HIS A 99 15.64 -1.44 5.69
N LEU A 100 14.42 -0.97 5.91
CA LEU A 100 13.45 -0.84 4.83
C LEU A 100 13.85 0.29 3.88
N GLY A 101 13.88 -0.01 2.58
CA GLY A 101 14.18 0.95 1.51
C GLY A 101 12.90 1.47 0.85
N ARG A 102 12.29 0.68 -0.02
CA ARG A 102 11.12 1.08 -0.82
C ARG A 102 9.90 0.25 -0.46
N HIS A 103 8.72 0.84 -0.60
CA HIS A 103 7.44 0.11 -0.52
C HIS A 103 6.44 0.65 -1.54
N HIS A 104 5.44 -0.16 -1.85
CA HIS A 104 4.26 0.17 -2.64
C HIS A 104 3.03 -0.39 -1.95
N VAL A 105 2.08 0.49 -1.63
CA VAL A 105 0.75 0.09 -1.15
C VAL A 105 -0.22 0.17 -2.31
N LEU A 106 -0.90 -0.95 -2.56
CA LEU A 106 -1.99 -1.09 -3.53
C LEU A 106 -3.27 -1.46 -2.79
N PRO A 107 -4.46 -1.30 -3.42
CA PRO A 107 -5.74 -1.60 -2.77
C PRO A 107 -5.88 -3.00 -2.15
N ARG A 108 -5.14 -4.00 -2.65
CA ARG A 108 -5.22 -5.40 -2.20
C ARG A 108 -3.88 -6.05 -1.85
N LEU A 109 -2.78 -5.30 -1.90
CA LEU A 109 -1.45 -5.81 -1.56
C LEU A 109 -0.50 -4.72 -1.10
N ILE A 110 0.52 -5.12 -0.35
CA ILE A 110 1.71 -4.30 -0.09
C ILE A 110 2.91 -5.05 -0.65
N LEU A 111 3.82 -4.34 -1.28
CA LEU A 111 5.15 -4.85 -1.60
C LEU A 111 6.18 -3.93 -0.95
N ALA A 112 7.00 -4.46 -0.06
CA ALA A 112 8.02 -3.71 0.64
C ALA A 112 9.38 -4.40 0.47
N GLN A 113 10.45 -3.63 0.46
CA GLN A 113 11.81 -4.11 0.23
C GLN A 113 12.74 -3.53 1.26
N SER A 114 13.44 -4.41 1.98
CA SER A 114 14.59 -4.07 2.82
C SER A 114 15.89 -4.38 2.09
N ASP A 115 17.00 -4.08 2.73
CA ASP A 115 18.34 -4.52 2.31
C ASP A 115 18.55 -6.05 2.39
N ARG A 116 17.63 -6.80 3.01
CA ARG A 116 17.75 -8.27 3.21
C ARG A 116 16.63 -9.08 2.58
N ARG A 117 15.44 -8.52 2.39
CA ARG A 117 14.23 -9.26 2.01
C ARG A 117 13.28 -8.42 1.17
N VAL A 118 12.46 -9.11 0.40
CA VAL A 118 11.23 -8.58 -0.20
C VAL A 118 10.05 -9.15 0.59
N TYR A 119 9.15 -8.27 0.99
CA TYR A 119 7.93 -8.59 1.73
C TYR A 119 6.71 -8.33 0.87
N GLY A 120 5.80 -9.31 0.79
CA GLY A 120 4.50 -9.18 0.17
C GLY A 120 3.40 -9.36 1.22
N PHE A 121 2.48 -8.41 1.34
CA PHE A 121 1.27 -8.55 2.15
C PHE A 121 0.07 -8.79 1.25
N GLN A 122 -0.71 -9.83 1.54
CA GLN A 122 -1.97 -10.12 0.86
C GLN A 122 -3.16 -9.63 1.70
N GLU A 123 -3.91 -8.65 1.20
CA GLU A 123 -5.01 -8.02 1.95
C GLU A 123 -6.13 -9.03 2.27
N GLY A 124 -6.61 -9.80 1.29
CA GLY A 124 -7.75 -10.72 1.49
C GLY A 124 -7.45 -11.91 2.41
N ARG A 125 -6.19 -12.14 2.79
CA ARG A 125 -5.80 -13.14 3.81
C ARG A 125 -5.17 -12.52 5.05
N GLY A 126 -4.88 -11.22 5.01
CA GLY A 126 -4.10 -10.54 6.03
C GLY A 126 -2.81 -11.30 6.36
N GLN A 127 -2.02 -11.65 5.35
CA GLN A 127 -0.83 -12.49 5.50
C GLN A 127 0.39 -11.84 4.86
N TRP A 128 1.51 -11.89 5.57
CA TRP A 128 2.82 -11.56 5.05
C TRP A 128 3.53 -12.80 4.49
N THR A 129 4.23 -12.60 3.39
CA THR A 129 5.17 -13.54 2.77
C THR A 129 6.48 -12.80 2.56
N ALA A 130 7.61 -13.46 2.80
CA ALA A 130 8.93 -12.86 2.62
C ALA A 130 9.82 -13.76 1.77
N GLU A 131 10.66 -13.13 0.96
CA GLU A 131 11.67 -13.78 0.12
C GLU A 131 13.01 -13.10 0.40
N SER A 132 14.03 -13.88 0.75
CA SER A 132 15.37 -13.35 1.07
C SER A 132 16.09 -12.87 -0.18
N LEU A 133 16.79 -11.75 -0.08
CA LEU A 133 17.74 -11.27 -1.08
C LEU A 133 19.10 -11.92 -0.84
N GLY A 134 19.81 -12.22 -1.93
CA GLY A 134 21.22 -12.60 -1.86
C GLY A 134 22.09 -11.48 -1.26
N ALA A 135 23.23 -11.84 -0.67
CA ALA A 135 24.11 -10.87 0.03
C ALA A 135 24.65 -9.74 -0.88
N ARG A 136 24.63 -9.93 -2.21
CA ARG A 136 25.01 -8.93 -3.22
C ARG A 136 23.86 -8.63 -4.19
N GLU A 137 22.67 -9.15 -3.92
CA GLU A 137 21.51 -8.97 -4.76
C GLU A 137 20.94 -7.56 -4.57
N ALA A 138 21.07 -6.72 -5.59
CA ALA A 138 20.60 -5.34 -5.54
C ALA A 138 19.23 -5.21 -6.19
N VAL A 139 18.27 -4.59 -5.49
CA VAL A 139 16.95 -4.30 -6.06
C VAL A 139 17.03 -3.09 -6.99
N LYS A 140 16.78 -3.30 -8.27
CA LYS A 140 16.83 -2.27 -9.32
C LYS A 140 15.48 -1.57 -9.46
N GLN A 141 14.39 -2.34 -9.52
CA GLN A 141 13.04 -1.80 -9.66
C GLN A 141 12.10 -2.48 -8.68
N LEU A 142 11.15 -1.71 -8.14
CA LEU A 142 10.00 -2.19 -7.38
C LEU A 142 8.79 -1.48 -7.98
N ARG A 143 7.83 -2.26 -8.49
CA ARG A 143 6.64 -1.75 -9.19
C ARG A 143 5.43 -2.56 -8.80
N GLY A 144 4.24 -1.98 -8.92
CA GLY A 144 3.01 -2.71 -8.67
C GLY A 144 1.79 -1.99 -9.20
N ARG A 145 0.83 -2.77 -9.70
CA ARG A 145 -0.43 -2.29 -10.24
C ARG A 145 -1.51 -3.36 -10.10
N GLY A 146 -2.69 -2.92 -9.67
CA GLY A 146 -3.83 -3.80 -9.41
C GLY A 146 -3.50 -4.93 -8.44
N HIS A 147 -3.43 -6.14 -8.97
CA HIS A 147 -3.29 -7.41 -8.27
C HIS A 147 -1.88 -8.03 -8.39
N VAL A 148 -0.95 -7.37 -9.08
CA VAL A 148 0.42 -7.85 -9.28
C VAL A 148 1.42 -6.78 -8.89
N ALA A 149 2.49 -7.19 -8.22
CA ALA A 149 3.68 -6.40 -8.03
C ALA A 149 4.92 -7.19 -8.46
N VAL A 150 5.93 -6.48 -8.94
CA VAL A 150 7.17 -7.06 -9.44
C VAL A 150 8.38 -6.34 -8.84
N VAL A 151 9.37 -7.14 -8.45
CA VAL A 151 10.69 -6.69 -8.06
C VAL A 151 11.68 -7.19 -9.11
N ILE A 152 12.47 -6.28 -9.65
CA ILE A 152 13.59 -6.59 -10.54
C ILE A 152 14.88 -6.39 -9.75
N THR A 153 15.68 -7.45 -9.63
CA THR A 153 16.98 -7.38 -8.96
C THR A 153 18.14 -7.56 -9.95
N SER A 154 19.36 -7.53 -9.45
CA SER A 154 20.55 -7.91 -10.21
C SER A 154 20.59 -9.39 -10.58
N GLU A 155 19.81 -10.25 -9.93
CA GLU A 155 19.90 -11.72 -10.07
C GLU A 155 18.63 -12.39 -10.60
N ARG A 156 17.46 -11.77 -10.39
CA ARG A 156 16.16 -12.36 -10.74
C ARG A 156 15.03 -11.34 -10.83
N ALA A 157 13.91 -11.76 -11.41
CA ALA A 157 12.62 -11.14 -11.16
C ALA A 157 11.89 -11.90 -10.06
N MET A 158 11.13 -11.17 -9.26
CA MET A 158 10.18 -11.72 -8.30
C MET A 158 8.83 -11.08 -8.53
N ALA A 159 7.77 -11.88 -8.57
CA ALA A 159 6.40 -11.39 -8.65
C ALA A 159 5.62 -11.79 -7.40
N PHE A 160 4.81 -10.86 -6.92
CA PHE A 160 3.85 -11.07 -5.84
C PHE A 160 2.44 -10.80 -6.36
N SER A 161 1.47 -11.58 -5.92
CA SER A 161 0.07 -11.42 -6.30
C SER A 161 -0.87 -11.41 -5.10
N SER A 162 -1.88 -10.54 -5.14
CA SER A 162 -2.95 -10.51 -4.14
C SER A 162 -3.88 -11.72 -4.19
N TYR A 163 -3.82 -12.57 -5.22
CA TYR A 163 -4.65 -13.78 -5.31
C TYR A 163 -3.95 -15.01 -4.73
N THR A 164 -2.68 -15.21 -5.06
CA THR A 164 -1.93 -16.40 -4.66
C THR A 164 -1.17 -16.20 -3.34
N GLY A 165 -0.79 -14.96 -3.01
CA GLY A 165 -0.09 -14.63 -1.77
C GLY A 165 1.37 -15.10 -1.69
N GLY A 166 1.88 -15.76 -2.73
CA GLY A 166 3.27 -16.19 -2.83
C GLY A 166 4.16 -15.17 -3.55
N ILE A 167 5.46 -15.21 -3.25
CA ILE A 167 6.50 -14.57 -4.06
C ILE A 167 7.09 -15.63 -4.98
N PHE A 168 7.05 -15.39 -6.29
CA PHE A 168 7.52 -16.34 -7.30
C PHE A 168 8.66 -15.72 -8.09
N SER A 169 9.81 -16.38 -8.08
CA SER A 169 11.02 -15.87 -8.70
C SER A 169 11.39 -16.58 -10.00
N ILE A 170 12.03 -15.86 -10.92
CA ILE A 170 12.70 -16.41 -12.09
C ILE A 170 14.11 -15.82 -12.21
N PRO A 171 15.16 -16.65 -12.21
CA PRO A 171 16.54 -16.16 -12.27
C PRO A 171 16.87 -15.62 -13.66
N TRP A 172 17.77 -14.63 -13.69
CA TRP A 172 18.39 -14.15 -14.90
C TRP A 172 19.41 -15.15 -15.43
N SER A 173 19.50 -15.23 -16.75
CA SER A 173 20.59 -15.91 -17.44
C SER A 173 21.85 -15.02 -17.43
N THR A 174 23.01 -15.60 -17.73
CA THR A 174 24.27 -14.87 -17.84
C THR A 174 24.13 -13.68 -18.81
N ASP A 175 24.55 -12.49 -18.37
CA ASP A 175 24.50 -11.23 -19.12
C ASP A 175 23.10 -10.80 -19.60
N GLU A 176 22.04 -11.37 -19.03
CA GLU A 176 20.66 -10.98 -19.33
C GLU A 176 20.37 -9.57 -18.75
N GLN A 177 19.95 -8.65 -19.62
CA GLN A 177 19.63 -7.28 -19.24
C GLN A 177 18.14 -7.01 -19.37
N VAL A 178 17.54 -6.42 -18.35
CA VAL A 178 16.13 -5.97 -18.40
C VAL A 178 16.03 -4.73 -19.27
N LEU A 179 15.27 -4.82 -20.37
CA LEU A 179 15.07 -3.74 -21.33
C LEU A 179 13.81 -2.92 -21.01
N SER A 180 12.72 -3.59 -20.63
CA SER A 180 11.48 -2.93 -20.22
C SER A 180 10.66 -3.77 -19.25
N VAL A 181 9.88 -3.09 -18.43
CA VAL A 181 8.86 -3.68 -17.56
C VAL A 181 7.56 -2.97 -17.83
N GLU A 182 6.53 -3.74 -18.17
CA GLU A 182 5.18 -3.27 -18.43
C GLU A 182 4.22 -3.94 -17.45
N ASP A 183 3.29 -3.15 -16.90
CA ASP A 183 2.37 -3.60 -15.87
C ASP A 183 0.93 -3.22 -16.20
N SER A 184 0.05 -4.20 -16.06
CA SER A 184 -1.40 -4.07 -16.08
C SER A 184 -1.96 -4.35 -14.69
N ASN A 185 -3.28 -4.34 -14.53
CA ASN A 185 -3.89 -4.69 -13.25
C ASN A 185 -3.71 -6.16 -12.87
N ASP A 186 -3.47 -7.07 -13.83
CA ASP A 186 -3.49 -8.51 -13.59
C ASP A 186 -2.27 -9.26 -14.12
N ALA A 187 -1.31 -8.53 -14.69
CA ALA A 187 -0.09 -9.12 -15.19
C ALA A 187 1.03 -8.09 -15.26
N CYS A 188 2.26 -8.57 -15.13
CA CYS A 188 3.45 -7.85 -15.53
C CYS A 188 4.17 -8.61 -16.65
N MET A 189 4.79 -7.85 -17.53
CA MET A 189 5.64 -8.35 -18.60
C MET A 189 7.02 -7.73 -18.45
N VAL A 190 8.04 -8.57 -18.43
CA VAL A 190 9.45 -8.17 -18.36
C VAL A 190 10.09 -8.59 -19.67
N ARG A 191 10.51 -7.61 -20.45
CA ARG A 191 11.29 -7.85 -21.67
C ARG A 191 12.77 -7.70 -21.34
N THR A 192 13.56 -8.71 -21.66
CA THR A 192 15.00 -8.73 -21.46
C THR A 192 15.73 -8.78 -22.81
N SER A 193 17.06 -8.79 -22.77
CA SER A 193 17.91 -8.94 -23.96
C SER A 193 17.78 -10.31 -24.62
N THR A 194 17.28 -11.32 -23.91
CA THR A 194 17.24 -12.71 -24.39
C THR A 194 15.83 -13.29 -24.47
N ARG A 195 14.86 -12.78 -23.70
CA ARG A 195 13.51 -13.35 -23.62
C ARG A 195 12.46 -12.35 -23.16
N MET A 196 11.21 -12.78 -23.25
CA MET A 196 10.06 -12.05 -22.72
C MET A 196 9.36 -12.92 -21.69
N LEU A 197 9.20 -12.39 -20.49
CA LEU A 197 8.63 -13.07 -19.34
C LEU A 197 7.32 -12.41 -18.94
N VAL A 198 6.29 -13.22 -18.68
CA VAL A 198 4.99 -12.74 -18.22
C VAL A 198 4.64 -13.45 -16.93
N PHE A 199 4.19 -12.68 -15.93
CA PHE A 199 3.59 -13.20 -14.72
C PHE A 199 2.15 -12.67 -14.62
N ARG A 200 1.20 -13.57 -14.36
CA ARG A 200 -0.22 -13.23 -14.19
C ARG A 200 -0.63 -13.37 -12.73
N SER A 201 -1.56 -12.55 -12.29
CA SER A 201 -2.03 -12.47 -10.90
C SER A 201 -2.57 -13.81 -10.38
N GLN A 202 -3.17 -14.63 -11.24
CA GLN A 202 -3.72 -15.93 -10.86
C GLN A 202 -2.73 -17.10 -11.05
N SER A 203 -1.48 -16.81 -11.44
CA SER A 203 -0.44 -17.81 -11.68
C SER A 203 0.52 -17.91 -10.48
N THR A 204 1.17 -19.07 -10.38
CA THR A 204 2.24 -19.36 -9.41
C THR A 204 3.59 -19.56 -10.10
N ALA A 205 3.68 -19.22 -11.39
CA ALA A 205 4.87 -19.39 -12.19
C ALA A 205 4.95 -18.31 -13.27
N TRP A 206 6.20 -17.99 -13.65
CA TRP A 206 6.51 -17.16 -14.79
C TRP A 206 6.34 -17.97 -16.09
N MET A 207 5.87 -17.31 -17.14
CA MET A 207 5.79 -17.88 -18.47
C MET A 207 6.73 -17.14 -19.41
N GLU A 208 7.49 -17.88 -20.20
CA GLU A 208 8.27 -17.32 -21.29
C GLU A 208 7.41 -17.28 -22.56
N VAL A 209 7.32 -16.11 -23.17
CA VAL A 209 6.60 -15.92 -24.44
C VAL A 209 7.53 -16.33 -25.58
N LYS A 210 7.06 -17.25 -26.42
CA LYS A 210 7.75 -17.69 -27.64
C LYS A 210 7.40 -16.82 -28.83
#